data_AF-A0A524H8J0-F1
#
_entry.id   AF-A0A524H8J0-F1
#
_cell.length_a   1.000
_cell.length_b   1.000
_cell.length_c   1.000
_cell.angle_alpha   90.00
_cell.angle_beta   90.00
_cell.angle_gamma   90.00
#
_symmetry.space_group_name_H-M   'P 1'
#
loop_
_entity.id
_entity.type
_entity.pdbx_description
1 polymer ?
#
loop_
_entity_poly.entity_id
_entity_poly.type
_entity_poly.pdbx_seq_one_letter_code
_entity_poly.pdbx_strand_id
1 'polypeptide(L)'
;MTQILRAADSWAADAPAPLTPAVRAVCLRLAEMIADARHEHLLNPEPLDPDAGLALDLIAKRLRSPATTRGLEEELEALSALELRATGSWAVVPSAQSEWTATAITYLEQRAATLPVAERPGDYWADDLVAGVIASFRALVAG
;
A
#
# COMPACT_ATOMS: atom_id res chain seq x y z
N MET A 1 8.02 -12.06 -4.00
CA MET A 1 6.94 -11.72 -4.98
C MET A 1 5.60 -12.37 -4.64
N THR A 2 5.44 -13.69 -4.74
CA THR A 2 4.17 -14.40 -4.41
C THR A 2 3.72 -14.16 -2.98
N GLN A 3 4.67 -13.92 -2.07
CA GLN A 3 4.40 -13.59 -0.68
C GLN A 3 3.76 -12.21 -0.48
N ILE A 4 4.11 -11.19 -1.29
CA ILE A 4 3.53 -9.84 -1.20
C ILE A 4 2.06 -9.88 -1.60
N LEU A 5 1.75 -10.51 -2.74
CA LEU A 5 0.37 -10.69 -3.21
C LEU A 5 -0.44 -11.57 -2.26
N ARG A 6 0.16 -12.65 -1.73
CA ARG A 6 -0.49 -13.50 -0.72
C ARG A 6 -0.75 -12.74 0.58
N ALA A 7 0.17 -11.89 1.02
CA ALA A 7 -0.03 -11.05 2.20
C ALA A 7 -1.16 -10.04 1.96
N ALA A 8 -1.19 -9.38 0.80
CA ALA A 8 -2.29 -8.48 0.42
C ALA A 8 -3.65 -9.19 0.39
N ASP A 9 -3.72 -10.40 -0.17
CA ASP A 9 -4.96 -11.20 -0.17
C ASP A 9 -5.33 -11.67 1.24
N SER A 10 -4.36 -11.99 2.11
CA SER A 10 -4.59 -12.36 3.51
C SER A 10 -5.19 -11.19 4.30
N TRP A 11 -4.58 -10.01 4.24
CA TRP A 11 -5.09 -8.81 4.92
C TRP A 11 -6.49 -8.41 4.43
N ALA A 12 -6.76 -8.60 3.15
CA ALA A 12 -8.07 -8.34 2.58
C ALA A 12 -9.15 -9.35 2.99
N ALA A 13 -8.76 -10.57 3.37
CA ALA A 13 -9.66 -11.60 3.89
C ALA A 13 -10.07 -11.32 5.35
N ASP A 14 -9.22 -10.64 6.11
CA ASP A 14 -9.50 -10.23 7.49
C ASP A 14 -10.38 -8.96 7.58
N ALA A 15 -10.57 -8.27 6.46
CA ALA A 15 -11.44 -7.10 6.36
C ALA A 15 -12.92 -7.49 6.08
N PRO A 16 -13.90 -6.65 6.46
CA PRO A 16 -15.28 -6.85 6.04
C PRO A 16 -15.40 -6.98 4.52
N ALA A 17 -16.19 -7.95 4.04
CA ALA A 17 -16.29 -8.28 2.61
C ALA A 17 -16.57 -7.07 1.68
N PRO A 18 -17.40 -6.07 2.07
CA PRO A 18 -17.60 -4.87 1.24
C PRO A 18 -16.34 -4.01 1.07
N LEU A 19 -15.37 -4.10 1.98
CA LEU A 19 -14.12 -3.32 2.00
C LEU A 19 -12.94 -4.07 1.37
N THR A 20 -13.10 -5.36 1.07
CA THR A 20 -12.04 -6.19 0.47
C THR A 20 -11.38 -5.53 -0.76
N PRO A 21 -12.11 -4.94 -1.74
CA PRO A 21 -11.47 -4.27 -2.87
C PRO A 21 -10.61 -3.07 -2.45
N ALA A 22 -11.13 -2.22 -1.56
CA ALA A 22 -10.43 -1.04 -1.04
C ALA A 22 -9.15 -1.44 -0.28
N VAL A 23 -9.23 -2.49 0.56
CA VAL A 23 -8.07 -3.02 1.29
C VAL A 23 -7.02 -3.60 0.34
N ARG A 24 -7.44 -4.35 -0.70
CA ARG A 24 -6.49 -4.86 -1.72
C ARG A 24 -5.80 -3.72 -2.45
N ALA A 25 -6.53 -2.68 -2.84
CA ALA A 25 -5.95 -1.51 -3.51
C ALA A 25 -4.91 -0.82 -2.62
N VAL A 26 -5.24 -0.58 -1.33
CA VAL A 26 -4.30 0.00 -0.36
C VAL A 26 -3.05 -0.88 -0.17
N CYS A 27 -3.23 -2.20 -0.02
CA CYS A 27 -2.10 -3.13 0.12
C CYS A 27 -1.17 -3.07 -1.10
N LEU A 28 -1.71 -3.01 -2.31
CA LEU A 28 -0.91 -2.91 -3.53
C LEU A 28 -0.14 -1.57 -3.59
N ARG A 29 -0.77 -0.45 -3.25
CA ARG A 29 -0.10 0.86 -3.25
C ARG A 29 0.99 0.97 -2.18
N LEU A 30 0.74 0.44 -0.98
CA LEU A 30 1.76 0.38 0.08
C LEU A 30 2.93 -0.52 -0.32
N ALA A 31 2.67 -1.66 -0.95
CA ALA A 31 3.71 -2.53 -1.47
C ALA A 31 4.52 -1.85 -2.59
N GLU A 32 3.87 -1.12 -3.49
CA GLU A 32 4.56 -0.32 -4.51
C GLU A 32 5.44 0.75 -3.91
N MET A 33 4.95 1.49 -2.89
CA MET A 33 5.73 2.50 -2.18
C MET A 33 6.97 1.90 -1.52
N ILE A 34 6.82 0.77 -0.82
CA ILE A 34 7.94 0.09 -0.15
C ILE A 34 8.93 -0.48 -1.19
N ALA A 35 8.43 -1.00 -2.32
CA ALA A 35 9.28 -1.45 -3.41
C ALA A 35 10.05 -0.27 -4.06
N ASP A 36 9.43 0.90 -4.16
CA ASP A 36 10.04 2.11 -4.72
C ASP A 36 10.91 2.88 -3.71
N ALA A 37 11.16 2.31 -2.52
CA ALA A 37 11.91 2.91 -1.41
C ALA A 37 13.43 3.07 -1.66
N ARG A 38 13.81 3.41 -2.90
CA ARG A 38 15.08 4.05 -3.25
C ARG A 38 15.38 5.26 -2.34
N HIS A 39 14.36 5.86 -1.71
CA HIS A 39 14.49 6.99 -0.80
C HIS A 39 14.94 6.63 0.63
N GLU A 40 14.53 5.48 1.21
CA GLU A 40 15.07 5.06 2.53
C GLU A 40 16.59 4.82 2.44
N HIS A 41 17.09 4.39 1.27
CA HIS A 41 18.52 4.22 1.01
C HIS A 41 19.26 5.48 0.58
N LEU A 42 18.61 6.56 0.13
CA LEU A 42 19.30 7.84 -0.07
C LEU A 42 19.75 8.47 1.25
N LEU A 43 19.10 8.11 2.36
CA LEU A 43 19.44 8.54 3.71
C LEU A 43 20.47 7.64 4.41
N ASN A 44 20.81 6.49 3.81
CA ASN A 44 21.77 5.52 4.35
C ASN A 44 22.95 5.41 3.37
N PRO A 45 24.21 5.69 3.77
CA PRO A 45 25.32 5.89 2.84
C PRO A 45 25.76 4.64 2.05
N GLU A 46 25.19 3.46 2.36
CA GLU A 46 25.51 2.23 1.65
C GLU A 46 24.60 2.08 0.43
N PRO A 47 25.15 2.07 -0.80
CA PRO A 47 24.37 1.87 -2.00
C PRO A 47 23.68 0.51 -1.93
N LEU A 48 22.41 0.49 -2.33
CA LEU A 48 21.67 -0.75 -2.47
C LEU A 48 22.44 -1.71 -3.38
N ASP A 49 22.46 -3.00 -3.02
CA ASP A 49 22.91 -4.04 -3.95
C ASP A 49 22.16 -3.87 -5.29
N PRO A 50 22.86 -3.71 -6.43
CA PRO A 50 22.23 -3.57 -7.74
C PRO A 50 21.21 -4.67 -8.04
N ASP A 51 21.44 -5.89 -7.56
CA ASP A 51 20.52 -7.02 -7.73
C ASP A 51 19.25 -6.84 -6.90
N ALA A 52 19.36 -6.27 -5.70
CA ALA A 52 18.21 -5.90 -4.88
C ALA A 52 17.38 -4.78 -5.54
N GLY A 53 18.05 -3.81 -6.17
CA GLY A 53 17.38 -2.72 -6.89
C GLY A 53 16.57 -3.22 -8.08
N LEU A 54 17.15 -4.11 -8.88
CA LEU A 54 16.46 -4.77 -10.00
C LEU A 54 15.28 -5.62 -9.52
N ALA A 55 15.42 -6.33 -8.39
CA ALA A 55 14.35 -7.12 -7.81
C ALA A 55 13.15 -6.25 -7.39
N LEU A 56 13.41 -5.10 -6.77
CA LEU A 56 12.38 -4.14 -6.36
C LEU A 56 11.64 -3.53 -7.56
N ASP A 57 12.36 -3.15 -8.62
CA ASP A 57 11.76 -2.64 -9.86
C ASP A 57 10.85 -3.69 -10.52
N LEU A 58 11.26 -4.96 -10.54
CA LEU A 58 10.45 -6.06 -11.06
C LEU A 58 9.19 -6.29 -10.22
N ILE A 59 9.27 -6.16 -8.90
CA ILE A 59 8.13 -6.23 -7.98
C ILE A 59 7.16 -5.10 -8.27
N ALA A 60 7.62 -3.85 -8.31
CA ALA A 60 6.78 -2.68 -8.58
C ALA A 60 6.08 -2.80 -9.95
N LYS A 61 6.80 -3.22 -10.99
CA LYS A 61 6.23 -3.44 -12.33
C LYS A 61 5.14 -4.52 -12.34
N ARG A 62 5.30 -5.57 -11.54
CA ARG A 62 4.32 -6.66 -11.44
C ARG A 62 3.07 -6.25 -10.64
N LEU A 63 3.22 -5.47 -9.58
CA LEU A 63 2.11 -4.93 -8.80
C LEU A 63 1.19 -4.05 -9.67
N ARG A 64 1.77 -3.27 -10.58
CA ARG A 64 1.04 -2.45 -11.57
C ARG A 64 0.45 -3.24 -12.74
N SER A 65 0.69 -4.54 -12.83
CA SER A 65 0.26 -5.31 -14.00
C SER A 65 -1.26 -5.49 -14.04
N PRO A 66 -1.91 -5.50 -15.23
CA PRO A 66 -3.35 -5.67 -15.34
C PRO A 66 -3.91 -6.95 -14.72
N ALA A 67 -3.08 -7.99 -14.57
CA ALA A 67 -3.51 -9.22 -13.90
C ALA A 67 -3.71 -9.03 -12.38
N THR A 68 -2.98 -8.08 -11.79
CA THR A 68 -3.01 -7.76 -10.36
C THR A 68 -4.07 -6.71 -10.03
N THR A 69 -4.21 -5.70 -10.90
CA THR A 69 -5.07 -4.53 -10.67
C THR A 69 -6.51 -4.69 -11.16
N ARG A 70 -6.82 -5.78 -11.87
CA ARG A 70 -8.16 -6.04 -12.41
C ARG A 70 -9.22 -6.08 -11.31
N GLY A 71 -10.29 -5.30 -11.49
CA GLY A 71 -11.40 -5.18 -10.54
C GLY A 71 -11.11 -4.22 -9.38
N LEU A 72 -9.99 -3.50 -9.43
CA LEU A 72 -9.60 -2.48 -8.45
C LEU A 72 -9.50 -1.10 -9.09
N GLU A 73 -9.91 -0.93 -10.35
CA GLU A 73 -9.68 0.28 -11.14
C GLU A 73 -10.27 1.53 -10.46
N GLU A 74 -11.51 1.44 -9.98
CA GLU A 74 -12.17 2.56 -9.27
C GLU A 74 -11.44 2.92 -7.97
N GLU A 75 -10.90 1.92 -7.28
CA GLU A 75 -10.21 2.12 -6.00
C GLU A 75 -8.81 2.68 -6.18
N LEU A 76 -8.10 2.21 -7.20
CA LEU A 76 -6.79 2.72 -7.59
C LEU A 76 -6.89 4.15 -8.12
N GLU A 77 -7.95 4.48 -8.88
CA GLU A 77 -8.22 5.85 -9.33
C GLU A 77 -8.55 6.77 -8.15
N ALA A 78 -9.41 6.34 -7.22
CA ALA A 78 -9.75 7.12 -6.03
C ALA A 78 -8.53 7.38 -5.13
N LEU A 79 -7.69 6.38 -4.93
CA LEU A 79 -6.42 6.50 -4.22
C LEU A 79 -5.49 7.49 -4.95
N SER A 80 -5.35 7.39 -6.28
CA SER A 80 -4.51 8.30 -7.08
C SER A 80 -4.99 9.75 -7.02
N ALA A 81 -6.31 10.00 -6.97
CA ALA A 81 -6.88 11.32 -6.80
C ALA A 81 -6.60 11.95 -5.41
N LEU A 82 -6.36 11.10 -4.40
CA LEU A 82 -5.91 11.52 -3.08
C LEU A 82 -4.39 11.73 -3.05
N GLU A 83 -3.61 10.90 -3.75
CA GLU A 83 -2.15 11.05 -3.92
C GLU A 83 -1.75 12.33 -4.65
N LEU A 84 -2.51 12.75 -5.67
CA LEU A 84 -2.26 14.02 -6.37
C LEU A 84 -2.33 15.23 -5.42
N ARG A 85 -3.00 15.10 -4.27
CA ARG A 85 -2.97 16.08 -3.17
C ARG A 85 -1.81 15.86 -2.18
N ALA A 86 -1.21 14.68 -2.17
CA ALA A 86 -0.19 14.21 -1.21
C ALA A 86 1.21 13.95 -1.86
N THR A 87 1.58 14.72 -2.89
CA THR A 87 2.89 14.77 -3.59
C THR A 87 3.13 13.74 -4.71
N GLY A 88 3.33 14.27 -5.92
CA GLY A 88 3.64 13.53 -7.15
C GLY A 88 5.10 13.05 -7.26
N SER A 89 5.82 12.86 -6.16
CA SER A 89 7.18 12.29 -6.21
C SER A 89 7.58 11.64 -4.89
N TRP A 90 7.13 10.40 -4.70
CA TRP A 90 7.41 9.59 -3.50
C TRP A 90 8.90 9.32 -3.29
N ALA A 91 9.71 9.41 -4.35
CA ALA A 91 11.14 9.12 -4.33
C ALA A 91 12.02 10.31 -3.89
N VAL A 92 11.45 11.47 -3.53
CA VAL A 92 12.24 12.71 -3.31
C VAL A 92 11.88 13.46 -2.01
N VAL A 93 10.78 13.10 -1.34
CA VAL A 93 10.29 13.82 -0.15
C VAL A 93 10.23 12.89 1.07
N PRO A 94 11.03 13.14 2.13
CA PRO A 94 11.06 12.30 3.33
C PRO A 94 9.72 12.19 4.06
N SER A 95 8.82 13.17 3.94
CA SER A 95 7.48 13.13 4.55
C SER A 95 6.45 12.34 3.75
N ALA A 96 6.73 11.99 2.49
CA ALA A 96 5.76 11.37 1.58
C ALA A 96 5.23 10.03 2.11
N GLN A 97 6.04 9.25 2.82
CA GLN A 97 5.60 8.00 3.42
C GLN A 97 4.54 8.21 4.51
N SER A 98 4.77 9.17 5.41
CA SER A 98 3.82 9.51 6.48
C SER A 98 2.53 10.09 5.92
N GLU A 99 2.64 10.94 4.90
CA GLU A 99 1.49 11.52 4.18
C GLU A 99 0.67 10.44 3.47
N TRP A 100 1.33 9.46 2.86
CA TRP A 100 0.64 8.35 2.20
C TRP A 100 -0.04 7.41 3.19
N THR A 101 0.63 7.12 4.33
CA THR A 101 0.05 6.34 5.42
C THR A 101 -1.26 6.98 5.91
N ALA A 102 -1.24 8.29 6.17
CA ALA A 102 -2.44 9.05 6.55
C ALA A 102 -3.51 9.04 5.45
N THR A 103 -3.11 9.11 4.19
CA THR A 103 -4.04 9.07 3.05
C THR A 103 -4.73 7.71 2.92
N ALA A 104 -3.98 6.62 3.07
CA ALA A 104 -4.53 5.27 3.05
C ALA A 104 -5.54 5.04 4.18
N ILE A 105 -5.22 5.48 5.40
CA ILE A 105 -6.13 5.43 6.55
C ILE A 105 -7.41 6.20 6.24
N THR A 106 -7.27 7.48 5.85
CA THR A 106 -8.40 8.36 5.52
C THR A 106 -9.31 7.75 4.43
N TYR A 107 -8.71 7.16 3.40
CA TYR A 107 -9.45 6.52 2.32
C TYR A 107 -10.24 5.29 2.81
N LEU A 108 -9.62 4.43 3.63
CA LEU A 108 -10.30 3.26 4.20
C LEU A 108 -11.46 3.68 5.11
N GLU A 109 -11.26 4.70 5.94
CA GLU A 109 -12.32 5.27 6.78
C GLU A 109 -13.49 5.81 5.96
N GLN A 110 -13.20 6.52 4.86
CA GLN A 110 -14.22 7.01 3.93
C GLN A 110 -15.02 5.86 3.31
N ARG A 111 -14.35 4.76 2.92
CA ARG A 111 -15.00 3.56 2.39
C ARG A 111 -15.84 2.85 3.45
N ALA A 112 -15.35 2.75 4.68
CA ALA A 112 -16.13 2.19 5.79
C ALA A 112 -17.37 3.05 6.12
N ALA A 113 -17.27 4.38 6.01
CA ALA A 113 -18.38 5.29 6.31
C ALA A 113 -19.58 5.13 5.35
N THR A 114 -19.38 4.59 4.15
CA THR A 114 -20.48 4.31 3.20
C THR A 114 -21.30 3.08 3.57
N LEU A 115 -20.79 2.24 4.48
CA LEU A 115 -21.48 1.02 4.92
C LEU A 115 -22.55 1.31 5.97
N PRO A 116 -23.58 0.44 6.08
CA PRO A 116 -24.50 0.44 7.20
C PRO A 116 -23.75 0.34 8.52
N VAL A 117 -24.22 1.02 9.57
CA VAL A 117 -23.54 1.07 10.89
C VAL A 117 -23.23 -0.33 11.44
N ALA A 118 -24.11 -1.30 11.23
CA ALA A 118 -23.93 -2.68 11.69
C ALA A 118 -22.79 -3.44 10.97
N GLU A 119 -22.35 -2.95 9.82
CA GLU A 119 -21.28 -3.54 9.00
C GLU A 119 -19.99 -2.72 9.05
N ARG A 120 -19.97 -1.62 9.81
CA ARG A 120 -18.78 -0.79 9.96
C ARG A 120 -17.77 -1.52 10.85
N PRO A 121 -16.47 -1.50 10.47
CA PRO A 121 -15.41 -1.91 11.36
C PRO A 121 -15.40 -1.11 12.68
N GLY A 122 -14.74 -1.64 13.69
CA GLY A 122 -14.50 -0.92 14.95
C GLY A 122 -13.57 0.28 14.78
N ASP A 123 -13.44 1.07 15.85
CA ASP A 123 -12.51 2.19 15.89
C ASP A 123 -11.06 1.72 15.63
N TYR A 124 -10.24 2.57 15.01
CA TYR A 124 -8.81 2.34 14.73
C TYR A 124 -8.46 1.17 13.77
N TRP A 125 -9.46 0.49 13.20
CA TRP A 125 -9.22 -0.65 12.30
C TRP A 125 -8.32 -0.30 11.10
N ALA A 126 -8.47 0.91 10.55
CA ALA A 126 -7.74 1.36 9.38
C ALA A 126 -6.26 1.62 9.72
N ASP A 127 -5.99 2.24 10.87
CA ASP A 127 -4.64 2.42 11.41
C ASP A 127 -3.93 1.08 11.64
N ASP A 128 -4.60 0.14 12.33
CA ASP A 128 -4.06 -1.18 12.64
C ASP A 128 -3.74 -1.98 11.37
N LEU A 129 -4.66 -1.95 10.40
CA LEU A 129 -4.49 -2.62 9.12
C LEU A 129 -3.32 -2.03 8.34
N VAL A 130 -3.26 -0.70 8.20
CA VAL A 130 -2.19 -0.04 7.45
C VAL A 130 -0.83 -0.27 8.12
N ALA A 131 -0.75 -0.19 9.45
CA ALA A 131 0.46 -0.49 10.20
C ALA A 131 0.91 -1.94 10.03
N GLY A 132 -0.01 -2.90 10.12
CA GLY A 132 0.26 -4.33 9.93
C GLY A 132 0.76 -4.65 8.52
N VAL A 133 0.17 -4.04 7.50
CA VAL A 133 0.58 -4.16 6.09
C VAL A 133 1.99 -3.61 5.88
N ILE A 134 2.28 -2.41 6.37
CA ILE A 134 3.62 -1.78 6.25
C ILE A 134 4.68 -2.65 6.94
N ALA A 135 4.42 -3.10 8.17
CA ALA A 135 5.36 -3.94 8.92
C ALA A 135 5.64 -5.27 8.20
N SER A 136 4.59 -5.91 7.67
CA SER A 136 4.70 -7.17 6.92
C SER A 136 5.55 -7.01 5.67
N PHE A 137 5.32 -5.96 4.88
CA PHE A 137 6.09 -5.73 3.66
C PHE A 137 7.54 -5.36 3.95
N ARG A 138 7.81 -4.55 4.98
CA ARG A 138 9.19 -4.27 5.42
C ARG A 138 9.93 -5.54 5.81
N ALA A 139 9.29 -6.44 6.56
CA ALA A 139 9.88 -7.72 6.93
C ALA A 139 10.19 -8.62 5.71
N LEU A 140 9.35 -8.57 4.67
CA LEU A 140 9.54 -9.32 3.42
C LEU A 140 10.65 -8.75 2.52
N VAL A 141 11.01 -7.48 2.69
CA VAL A 141 12.07 -6.81 1.91
C VAL A 141 13.41 -6.84 2.66
N ALA A 142 13.39 -6.86 3.99
CA ALA A 142 14.60 -6.90 4.82
C ALA A 142 15.20 -8.33 5.00
N GLY A 143 14.47 -9.37 4.61
CA GLY A 143 14.90 -10.77 4.70
C GLY A 143 15.16 -11.39 3.34
#